data_AF-A0AAV1W1B8-F1
#
_entry.id   AF-A0AAV1W1B8-F1
#
_cell.length_a   1.000
_cell.length_b   1.000
_cell.length_c   1.000
_cell.angle_alpha   90.00
_cell.angle_beta   90.00
_cell.angle_gamma   90.00
#
_symmetry.space_group_name_H-M   'P 1'
#
loop_
_entity.id
_entity.type
_entity.pdbx_description
1 polymer ?
#
loop_
_entity_poly.entity_id
_entity_poly.type
_entity_poly.pdbx_seq_one_letter_code
_entity_poly.pdbx_strand_id
1 'polypeptide(L)'
;MSQGIGARIPVPILKYDVFLSFRGEDTRHFFTTKLHARLQQKGLAAFIDNERLMRGDVISQGLLRAIEESLVSVVILSENYASSTWCLDELQKIVEMRKESGRAIFPVFYAVDPSEVRHQRGSFEVAFAKHEEAYKGNREKVRRWRDALADVANLSGWHSREYNNDAELIQAIVEAVWINLRPRVPSTFHILQGVDTQVEDFDKEARIGLNRYYNKEIKCVIQ
;
A
#
# COMPACT_ATOMS: atom_id res chain seq x y z
N MET A 1 -33.90 -14.22 -33.09
CA MET A 1 -32.60 -13.55 -32.88
C MET A 1 -32.75 -12.60 -31.70
N SER A 2 -32.57 -13.10 -30.47
CA SER A 2 -32.60 -12.27 -29.25
C SER A 2 -31.18 -11.76 -28.99
N GLN A 3 -30.99 -10.44 -29.07
CA GLN A 3 -29.72 -9.82 -28.72
C GLN A 3 -29.49 -9.92 -27.21
N GLY A 4 -28.32 -10.44 -26.84
CA GLY A 4 -27.89 -10.53 -25.45
C GLY A 4 -27.68 -9.15 -24.86
N ILE A 5 -28.43 -8.85 -23.81
CA ILE A 5 -28.12 -7.78 -22.86
C ILE A 5 -26.75 -8.04 -22.27
N GLY A 6 -25.75 -7.25 -22.68
CA GLY A 6 -24.40 -7.31 -22.13
C GLY A 6 -24.44 -7.24 -20.61
N ALA A 7 -23.84 -8.23 -19.95
CA ALA A 7 -23.75 -8.26 -18.49
C ALA A 7 -23.10 -6.94 -18.03
N ARG A 8 -23.84 -6.14 -17.25
CA ARG A 8 -23.27 -4.98 -16.57
C ARG A 8 -22.16 -5.51 -15.66
N ILE A 9 -20.91 -5.16 -15.96
CA ILE A 9 -19.80 -5.40 -15.03
C ILE A 9 -20.16 -4.64 -13.75
N PRO A 10 -20.33 -5.33 -12.59
CA PRO A 10 -20.60 -4.66 -11.33
C PRO A 10 -19.44 -3.72 -11.05
N VAL A 11 -19.70 -2.42 -10.99
CA VAL A 11 -18.70 -1.46 -10.51
C VAL A 11 -18.47 -1.79 -9.04
N PRO A 12 -17.24 -2.11 -8.62
CA PRO A 12 -16.97 -2.42 -7.23
C PRO A 12 -17.39 -1.22 -6.37
N ILE A 13 -18.27 -1.46 -5.40
CA ILE A 13 -18.65 -0.44 -4.43
C ILE A 13 -17.43 -0.27 -3.52
N LEU A 14 -16.71 0.84 -3.69
CA LEU A 14 -15.59 1.19 -2.82
C LEU A 14 -16.11 1.39 -1.40
N LYS A 15 -15.57 0.61 -0.46
CA LYS A 15 -15.98 0.58 0.95
C LYS A 15 -14.91 1.16 1.87
N TYR A 16 -13.65 1.05 1.46
CA TYR A 16 -12.50 1.49 2.24
C TYR A 16 -11.63 2.44 1.41
N ASP A 17 -11.03 3.39 2.10
CA ASP A 17 -10.01 4.26 1.52
C ASP A 17 -8.68 3.52 1.43
N VAL A 18 -8.35 2.73 2.46
CA VAL A 18 -7.01 2.13 2.63
C VAL A 18 -7.13 0.67 3.03
N PHE A 19 -6.43 -0.20 2.31
CA PHE A 19 -6.14 -1.57 2.77
C PHE A 19 -4.76 -1.62 3.42
N LEU A 20 -4.67 -2.14 4.65
CA LEU A 20 -3.39 -2.37 5.34
C LEU A 20 -3.02 -3.86 5.24
N SER A 21 -1.96 -4.17 4.49
CA SER A 21 -1.35 -5.52 4.44
C SER A 21 -0.06 -5.54 5.26
N PHE A 22 0.06 -6.52 6.15
CA PHE A 22 1.17 -6.57 7.11
C PHE A 22 1.30 -7.96 7.73
N ARG A 23 2.49 -8.27 8.25
CA ARG A 23 2.68 -9.42 9.12
C ARG A 23 2.22 -9.09 10.53
N GLY A 24 1.20 -9.78 11.01
CA GLY A 24 0.56 -9.53 12.29
C GLY A 24 1.43 -9.91 13.49
N GLU A 25 2.23 -10.96 13.37
CA GLU A 25 3.25 -11.30 14.38
C GLU A 25 4.28 -10.20 14.55
N ASP A 26 4.68 -9.58 13.44
CA ASP A 26 5.72 -8.56 13.45
C ASP A 26 5.16 -7.24 13.94
N THR A 27 4.14 -6.65 13.30
CA THR A 27 3.86 -5.20 13.41
C THR A 27 2.54 -4.82 14.05
N ARG A 28 1.66 -5.80 14.35
CA ARG A 28 0.27 -5.54 14.74
C ARG A 28 0.13 -4.58 15.92
N HIS A 29 0.69 -4.97 17.06
CA HIS A 29 0.36 -4.36 18.36
C HIS A 29 0.97 -2.98 18.58
N PHE A 30 1.94 -2.58 17.75
CA PHE A 30 2.62 -1.30 17.89
C PHE A 30 2.44 -0.45 16.63
N PHE A 31 3.07 -0.79 15.52
CA PHE A 31 3.13 0.08 14.35
C PHE A 31 1.79 0.12 13.62
N THR A 32 1.24 -1.04 13.25
CA THR A 32 0.04 -1.12 12.41
C THR A 32 -1.21 -0.60 13.13
N THR A 33 -1.41 -0.92 14.42
CA THR A 33 -2.53 -0.35 15.19
C THR A 33 -2.43 1.17 15.31
N LYS A 34 -1.23 1.73 15.49
CA LYS A 34 -1.05 3.20 15.53
C LYS A 34 -1.30 3.83 14.16
N LEU A 35 -0.79 3.24 13.08
CA LEU A 35 -1.04 3.71 11.71
C LEU A 35 -2.54 3.70 11.40
N HIS A 36 -3.22 2.60 11.70
CA HIS A 36 -4.65 2.45 11.51
C HIS A 36 -5.44 3.54 12.28
N ALA A 37 -5.12 3.75 13.55
CA ALA A 37 -5.75 4.79 14.36
C ALA A 37 -5.51 6.20 13.79
N ARG A 38 -4.31 6.49 13.26
CA ARG A 38 -3.99 7.79 12.65
C ARG A 38 -4.70 8.01 11.31
N LEU A 39 -4.84 6.98 10.48
CA LEU A 39 -5.65 7.02 9.26
C LEU A 39 -7.11 7.34 9.62
N GLN A 40 -7.68 6.66 10.61
CA GLN A 40 -9.05 6.93 11.07
C GLN A 40 -9.22 8.35 11.63
N GLN A 41 -8.26 8.85 12.41
CA GLN A 41 -8.26 10.24 12.89
C GLN A 41 -8.19 11.27 11.75
N LYS A 42 -7.57 10.90 10.62
CA LYS A 42 -7.53 11.72 9.40
C LYS A 42 -8.85 11.64 8.60
N GLY A 43 -9.80 10.80 9.02
CA GLY A 43 -11.06 10.58 8.31
C GLY A 43 -10.96 9.54 7.18
N LEU A 44 -9.91 8.72 7.16
CA LEU A 44 -9.72 7.66 6.17
C LEU A 44 -10.23 6.32 6.71
N ALA A 45 -11.17 5.71 6.01
CA ALA A 45 -11.71 4.38 6.29
C ALA A 45 -10.66 3.30 5.94
N ALA A 46 -9.86 2.91 6.93
CA ALA A 46 -8.82 1.89 6.76
C ALA A 46 -9.32 0.49 7.18
N PHE A 47 -9.19 -0.49 6.28
CA PHE A 47 -9.32 -1.90 6.59
C PHE A 47 -7.98 -2.46 7.09
N ILE A 48 -8.01 -3.15 8.22
CA ILE A 48 -6.84 -3.85 8.78
C ILE A 48 -7.04 -5.36 8.57
N ASP A 49 -6.11 -6.01 7.87
CA ASP A 49 -6.11 -7.47 7.86
C ASP A 49 -5.86 -8.00 9.28
N ASN A 50 -6.65 -8.97 9.71
CA ASN A 50 -6.50 -9.57 11.03
C ASN A 50 -6.19 -11.06 10.87
N GLU A 51 -4.94 -11.37 10.54
CA GLU A 51 -4.40 -12.75 10.46
C GLU A 51 -4.83 -13.67 11.63
N ARG A 52 -5.16 -13.14 12.83
CA ARG A 52 -5.56 -13.99 13.99
C ARG A 52 -7.04 -14.41 13.95
N LEU A 53 -7.90 -13.72 13.20
CA LEU A 53 -9.32 -14.05 13.11
C LEU A 53 -9.62 -15.09 12.02
N MET A 54 -8.67 -15.37 11.11
CA MET A 54 -8.83 -16.35 10.04
C MET A 54 -8.10 -17.64 10.38
N ARG A 55 -8.72 -18.50 11.19
CA ARG A 55 -8.28 -19.91 11.31
C ARG A 55 -8.76 -20.68 10.06
N GLY A 56 -7.82 -21.10 9.22
CA GLY A 56 -8.02 -22.10 8.15
C GLY A 56 -7.42 -21.67 6.82
N ASP A 57 -6.74 -22.58 6.10
CA ASP A 57 -5.77 -22.39 4.99
C ASP A 57 -6.22 -21.65 3.70
N VAL A 58 -7.33 -20.91 3.73
CA VAL A 58 -7.89 -20.21 2.59
C VAL A 58 -8.09 -18.74 2.93
N ILE A 59 -7.56 -17.84 2.11
CA ILE A 59 -7.93 -16.42 2.15
C ILE A 59 -9.45 -16.34 2.09
N SER A 60 -10.08 -15.78 3.12
CA SER A 60 -11.52 -15.62 3.09
C SER A 60 -11.91 -14.77 1.87
N GLN A 61 -12.99 -15.13 1.19
CA GLN A 61 -13.52 -14.30 0.08
C GLN A 61 -13.76 -12.85 0.52
N GLY A 62 -14.00 -12.61 1.81
CA GLY A 62 -14.13 -11.27 2.39
C GLY A 62 -12.83 -10.46 2.36
N LEU A 63 -11.66 -11.10 2.50
CA LEU A 63 -10.36 -10.41 2.48
C LEU A 63 -9.98 -9.97 1.06
N LEU A 64 -10.12 -10.86 0.07
CA LEU A 64 -9.93 -10.48 -1.34
C LEU A 64 -10.86 -9.35 -1.74
N ARG A 65 -12.12 -9.43 -1.27
CA ARG A 65 -13.10 -8.37 -1.49
C ARG A 65 -12.68 -7.06 -0.83
N ALA A 66 -12.13 -7.09 0.39
CA ALA A 66 -11.64 -5.87 1.03
C ALA A 66 -10.51 -5.19 0.23
N ILE A 67 -9.62 -5.96 -0.39
CA ILE A 67 -8.61 -5.43 -1.32
C ILE A 67 -9.30 -4.79 -2.54
N GLU A 68 -10.28 -5.48 -3.13
CA GLU A 68 -11.07 -5.00 -4.27
C GLU A 68 -11.94 -3.78 -3.94
N GLU A 69 -12.39 -3.62 -2.70
CA GLU A 69 -13.21 -2.51 -2.22
C GLU A 69 -12.38 -1.35 -1.63
N SER A 70 -11.05 -1.44 -1.67
CA SER A 70 -10.13 -0.39 -1.19
C SER A 70 -9.59 0.48 -2.31
N LEU A 71 -9.48 1.79 -2.09
CA LEU A 71 -8.92 2.75 -3.06
C LEU A 71 -7.40 2.60 -3.23
N VAL A 72 -6.67 2.45 -2.12
CA VAL A 72 -5.21 2.26 -2.10
C VAL A 72 -4.81 1.15 -1.14
N SER A 73 -3.57 0.69 -1.24
CA SER A 73 -3.00 -0.29 -0.32
C SER A 73 -1.70 0.22 0.31
N VAL A 74 -1.57 0.09 1.62
CA VAL A 74 -0.30 0.27 2.34
C VAL A 74 0.22 -1.11 2.69
N VAL A 75 1.44 -1.43 2.25
CA VAL A 75 2.06 -2.75 2.43
C VAL A 75 3.25 -2.60 3.37
N ILE A 76 3.14 -3.17 4.57
CA ILE A 76 4.12 -3.08 5.64
C ILE A 76 5.01 -4.33 5.60
N LEU A 77 6.07 -4.23 4.81
CA LEU A 77 7.07 -5.26 4.60
C LEU A 77 7.98 -5.31 5.84
N SER A 78 7.91 -6.43 6.56
CA SER A 78 8.63 -6.69 7.81
C SER A 78 9.40 -8.01 7.70
N GLU A 79 10.27 -8.29 8.67
CA GLU A 79 11.24 -9.40 8.62
C GLU A 79 10.60 -10.75 8.28
N ASN A 80 9.43 -11.06 8.85
CA ASN A 80 8.74 -12.34 8.64
C ASN A 80 7.55 -12.23 7.67
N TYR A 81 7.41 -11.13 6.92
CA TYR A 81 6.31 -10.94 5.99
C TYR A 81 6.17 -12.11 4.99
N ALA A 82 7.28 -12.51 4.36
CA ALA A 82 7.27 -13.59 3.39
C ALA A 82 7.07 -14.99 4.01
N SER A 83 7.13 -15.14 5.34
CA SER A 83 6.86 -16.43 5.99
C SER A 83 5.36 -16.81 5.92
N SER A 84 4.49 -15.80 5.75
CA SER A 84 3.04 -15.96 5.67
C SER A 84 2.59 -16.12 4.22
N THR A 85 2.09 -17.30 3.86
CA THR A 85 1.47 -17.52 2.53
C THR A 85 0.28 -16.60 2.31
N TRP A 86 -0.42 -16.21 3.38
CA TRP A 86 -1.47 -15.19 3.35
C TRP A 86 -0.96 -13.83 2.92
N CYS A 87 0.07 -13.29 3.59
CA CYS A 87 0.64 -11.99 3.22
C CYS A 87 1.13 -12.00 1.76
N LEU A 88 1.64 -13.13 1.27
CA LEU A 88 2.10 -13.28 -0.11
C LEU A 88 0.94 -13.36 -1.12
N ASP A 89 -0.13 -14.08 -0.81
CA ASP A 89 -1.32 -14.13 -1.68
C ASP A 89 -2.07 -12.77 -1.68
N GLU A 90 -2.14 -12.06 -0.54
CA GLU A 90 -2.64 -10.69 -0.47
C GLU A 90 -1.82 -9.75 -1.36
N LEU A 91 -0.49 -9.81 -1.25
CA LEU A 91 0.41 -8.99 -2.03
C LEU A 91 0.21 -9.22 -3.54
N GLN A 92 0.06 -10.48 -3.94
CA GLN A 92 -0.23 -10.81 -5.33
C GLN A 92 -1.53 -10.12 -5.80
N LYS A 93 -2.62 -10.21 -5.01
CA LYS A 93 -3.89 -9.56 -5.35
C LYS A 93 -3.78 -8.03 -5.39
N ILE A 94 -3.01 -7.43 -4.48
CA ILE A 94 -2.75 -5.98 -4.47
C ILE A 94 -2.02 -5.57 -5.76
N VAL A 95 -1.02 -6.34 -6.19
CA VAL A 95 -0.28 -6.09 -7.44
C VAL A 95 -1.19 -6.27 -8.67
N GLU A 96 -2.07 -7.27 -8.67
CA GLU A 96 -3.10 -7.44 -9.71
C GLU A 96 -4.01 -6.20 -9.78
N MET A 97 -4.52 -5.70 -8.65
CA MET A 97 -5.37 -4.50 -8.61
C MET A 97 -4.65 -3.23 -9.07
N ARG A 98 -3.36 -3.10 -8.79
CA ARG A 98 -2.55 -2.03 -9.36
C ARG A 98 -2.44 -2.14 -10.88
N LYS A 99 -2.21 -3.34 -11.42
CA LYS A 99 -2.06 -3.57 -12.87
C LYS A 99 -3.38 -3.36 -13.63
N GLU A 100 -4.50 -3.79 -13.05
CA GLU A 100 -5.81 -3.74 -13.70
C GLU A 100 -6.50 -2.39 -13.55
N SER A 101 -6.39 -1.75 -12.39
CA SER A 101 -7.17 -0.54 -12.04
C SER A 101 -6.32 0.67 -11.68
N GLY A 102 -4.98 0.57 -11.74
CA GLY A 102 -4.07 1.69 -11.45
C GLY A 102 -4.03 2.11 -9.98
N ARG A 103 -4.53 1.28 -9.06
CA ARG A 103 -4.57 1.61 -7.62
C ARG A 103 -3.16 1.80 -7.06
N ALA A 104 -3.00 2.83 -6.24
CA ALA A 104 -1.71 3.15 -5.64
C ALA A 104 -1.34 2.12 -4.56
N ILE A 105 -0.07 1.76 -4.54
CA ILE A 105 0.54 0.95 -3.48
C ILE A 105 1.57 1.83 -2.76
N PHE A 106 1.54 1.80 -1.44
CA PHE A 106 2.43 2.52 -0.54
C PHE A 106 3.28 1.51 0.24
N PRO A 107 4.48 1.16 -0.24
CA PRO A 107 5.38 0.24 0.46
C PRO A 107 5.99 0.92 1.70
N VAL A 108 6.03 0.18 2.81
CA VAL A 108 6.72 0.55 4.05
C VAL A 108 7.67 -0.58 4.40
N PHE A 109 8.97 -0.32 4.35
CA PHE A 109 10.04 -1.24 4.74
C PHE A 109 10.32 -1.07 6.23
N TYR A 110 9.66 -1.90 7.04
CA TYR A 110 9.69 -1.82 8.49
C TYR A 110 10.74 -2.75 9.08
N ALA A 111 11.80 -2.17 9.66
CA ALA A 111 12.99 -2.81 10.18
C ALA A 111 13.77 -3.71 9.19
N VAL A 112 13.47 -3.67 7.89
CA VAL A 112 14.11 -4.44 6.82
C VAL A 112 14.73 -3.55 5.76
N ASP A 113 15.80 -4.02 5.11
CA ASP A 113 16.42 -3.32 3.99
C ASP A 113 15.57 -3.52 2.71
N PRO A 114 15.19 -2.45 1.97
CA PRO A 114 14.47 -2.58 0.71
C PRO A 114 15.15 -3.50 -0.32
N SER A 115 16.48 -3.55 -0.34
CA SER A 115 17.28 -4.41 -1.22
C SER A 115 17.13 -5.89 -0.86
N GLU A 116 17.04 -6.22 0.44
CA GLU A 116 16.77 -7.59 0.89
C GLU A 116 15.38 -8.04 0.44
N VAL A 117 14.37 -7.17 0.53
CA VAL A 117 13.02 -7.49 0.04
C VAL A 117 13.01 -7.65 -1.48
N ARG A 118 13.63 -6.71 -2.21
CA ARG A 118 13.66 -6.68 -3.68
C ARG A 118 14.34 -7.90 -4.29
N HIS A 119 15.41 -8.38 -3.65
CA HIS A 119 16.17 -9.53 -4.12
C HIS A 119 15.88 -10.81 -3.33
N GLN A 120 14.89 -10.77 -2.43
CA GLN A 120 14.47 -11.86 -1.53
C GLN A 120 15.66 -12.54 -0.83
N ARG A 121 16.50 -11.74 -0.16
CA ARG A 121 17.66 -12.18 0.63
C ARG A 121 17.34 -12.21 2.12
N GLY A 122 18.24 -12.79 2.92
CA GLY A 122 18.09 -12.81 4.38
C GLY A 122 16.87 -13.63 4.81
N SER A 123 16.01 -13.07 5.66
CA SER A 123 14.80 -13.76 6.13
C SER A 123 13.85 -14.16 4.99
N PHE A 124 13.79 -13.35 3.92
CA PHE A 124 12.97 -13.62 2.74
C PHE A 124 13.47 -14.84 1.97
N GLU A 125 14.79 -15.04 1.86
CA GLU A 125 15.37 -16.21 1.22
C GLU A 125 14.97 -17.48 1.95
N VAL A 126 15.11 -17.47 3.28
CA VAL A 126 14.73 -18.59 4.14
C VAL A 126 13.24 -18.91 4.02
N ALA A 127 12.38 -17.89 3.99
CA ALA A 127 10.95 -18.06 3.81
C ALA A 127 10.61 -18.69 2.45
N PHE A 128 11.21 -18.19 1.37
CA PHE A 128 10.94 -18.74 0.05
C PHE A 128 11.49 -20.15 -0.16
N ALA A 129 12.64 -20.51 0.42
CA ALA A 129 13.14 -21.89 0.38
C ALA A 129 12.12 -22.87 1.00
N LYS A 130 11.48 -22.49 2.10
CA LYS A 130 10.40 -23.29 2.72
C LYS A 130 9.18 -23.41 1.80
N HIS A 131 8.78 -22.32 1.16
CA HIS A 131 7.65 -22.32 0.22
C HIS A 131 7.94 -23.15 -1.03
N GLU A 132 9.15 -23.09 -1.57
CA GLU A 132 9.57 -23.91 -2.72
C GLU A 132 9.50 -25.40 -2.41
N GLU A 133 9.86 -25.79 -1.19
CA GLU A 133 9.73 -27.16 -0.68
C GLU A 133 8.24 -27.55 -0.51
N ALA A 134 7.45 -26.72 0.19
CA ALA A 134 6.05 -27.00 0.46
C ALA A 134 5.17 -27.03 -0.80
N TYR A 135 5.50 -26.19 -1.80
CA TYR A 135 4.77 -26.04 -3.06
C TYR A 135 5.55 -26.59 -4.25
N LYS A 136 6.33 -27.66 -4.07
CA LYS A 136 7.06 -28.33 -5.17
C LYS A 136 6.21 -28.65 -6.40
N GLY A 137 4.94 -29.02 -6.19
CA GLY A 137 3.97 -29.31 -7.25
C GLY A 137 3.33 -28.06 -7.89
N ASN A 138 3.58 -26.86 -7.33
CA ASN A 138 3.04 -25.60 -7.81
C ASN A 138 4.10 -24.48 -7.72
N ARG A 139 5.20 -24.68 -8.46
CA ARG A 139 6.31 -23.70 -8.54
C ARG A 139 5.86 -22.35 -9.11
N GLU A 140 4.83 -22.35 -9.94
CA GLU A 140 4.28 -21.11 -10.52
C GLU A 140 3.73 -20.19 -9.44
N LYS A 141 3.01 -20.73 -8.44
CA LYS A 141 2.51 -19.95 -7.30
C LYS A 141 3.64 -19.23 -6.56
N VAL A 142 4.72 -19.95 -6.24
CA VAL A 142 5.89 -19.37 -5.56
C VAL A 142 6.58 -18.31 -6.42
N ARG A 143 6.67 -18.54 -7.73
CA ARG A 143 7.22 -17.54 -8.67
C ARG A 143 6.39 -16.25 -8.67
N ARG A 144 5.05 -16.35 -8.71
CA ARG A 144 4.16 -15.16 -8.66
C ARG A 144 4.34 -14.36 -7.37
N TRP A 145 4.56 -15.04 -6.23
CA TRP A 145 4.87 -14.37 -4.98
C TRP A 145 6.21 -13.62 -5.01
N ARG A 146 7.26 -14.23 -5.57
CA ARG A 146 8.55 -13.57 -5.75
C ARG A 146 8.42 -12.34 -6.64
N ASP A 147 7.73 -12.48 -7.77
CA ASP A 147 7.49 -11.39 -8.72
C ASP A 147 6.69 -10.25 -8.07
N ALA A 148 5.65 -10.55 -7.29
CA ALA A 148 4.86 -9.55 -6.58
C ALA A 148 5.68 -8.78 -5.52
N LEU A 149 6.54 -9.47 -4.76
CA LEU A 149 7.45 -8.82 -3.81
C LEU A 149 8.46 -7.91 -4.51
N ALA A 150 9.06 -8.37 -5.61
CA ALA A 150 9.98 -7.56 -6.40
C ALA A 150 9.26 -6.32 -6.99
N ASP A 151 8.05 -6.49 -7.53
CA ASP A 151 7.24 -5.39 -8.08
C ASP A 151 6.97 -4.31 -7.03
N VAL A 152 6.56 -4.69 -5.81
CA VAL A 152 6.28 -3.74 -4.72
C VAL A 152 7.57 -3.12 -4.16
N ALA A 153 8.65 -3.90 -4.01
CA ALA A 153 9.93 -3.39 -3.51
C ALA A 153 10.69 -2.48 -4.50
N ASN A 154 10.23 -2.41 -5.75
CA ASN A 154 10.70 -1.47 -6.75
C ASN A 154 9.96 -0.11 -6.73
N LEU A 155 8.87 0.00 -5.98
CA LEU A 155 8.15 1.26 -5.83
C LEU A 155 8.83 2.17 -4.80
N SER A 156 8.70 3.48 -4.99
CA SER A 156 9.05 4.45 -3.95
C SER A 156 8.19 4.23 -2.71
N GLY A 157 8.82 4.18 -1.55
CA GLY A 157 8.16 3.95 -0.27
C GLY A 157 8.98 4.52 0.88
N TRP A 158 8.68 4.06 2.09
CA TRP A 158 9.34 4.54 3.30
C TRP A 158 10.19 3.45 3.92
N HIS A 159 11.42 3.79 4.29
CA HIS A 159 12.27 2.90 5.07
C HIS A 159 12.30 3.39 6.51
N SER A 160 11.82 2.54 7.43
CA SER A 160 11.64 2.92 8.84
C SER A 160 12.91 3.41 9.54
N ARG A 161 14.09 2.95 9.11
CA ARG A 161 15.38 3.37 9.67
C ARG A 161 15.79 4.80 9.30
N GLU A 162 15.10 5.42 8.34
CA GLU A 162 15.31 6.81 7.93
C GLU A 162 14.52 7.80 8.81
N TYR A 163 13.71 7.31 9.75
CA TYR A 163 12.88 8.11 10.64
C TYR A 163 13.35 7.99 12.09
N ASN A 164 13.20 9.06 12.89
CA ASN A 164 13.62 9.02 14.29
C ASN A 164 12.76 8.09 15.15
N ASN A 165 11.47 7.93 14.78
CA ASN A 165 10.50 7.12 15.49
C ASN A 165 9.28 6.78 14.62
N ASP A 166 8.49 5.79 15.06
CA ASP A 166 7.26 5.36 14.38
C ASP A 166 6.25 6.49 14.15
N ALA A 167 6.16 7.48 15.05
CA ALA A 167 5.14 8.52 14.95
C ALA A 167 5.42 9.46 13.76
N GLU A 168 6.68 9.81 13.52
CA GLU A 168 7.10 10.58 12.34
C GLU A 168 6.83 9.81 11.04
N LEU A 169 7.22 8.53 11.00
CA LEU A 169 6.96 7.66 9.85
C LEU A 169 5.46 7.53 9.57
N ILE A 170 4.65 7.27 10.60
CA ILE A 170 3.19 7.15 10.48
C ILE A 170 2.60 8.46 9.96
N GLN A 171 3.05 9.61 10.46
CA GLN A 171 2.56 10.90 9.99
C GLN A 171 2.85 11.08 8.49
N ALA A 172 4.07 10.77 8.05
CA ALA A 172 4.46 10.85 6.64
C ALA A 172 3.61 9.95 5.73
N ILE A 173 3.34 8.71 6.17
CA ILE A 173 2.48 7.77 5.43
C ILE A 173 1.05 8.30 5.34
N VAL A 174 0.46 8.72 6.47
CA VAL A 174 -0.92 9.23 6.52
C VAL A 174 -1.09 10.46 5.64
N GLU A 175 -0.13 11.37 5.64
CA GLU A 175 -0.16 12.56 4.78
C GLU A 175 -0.07 12.19 3.30
N ALA A 176 0.83 11.29 2.92
CA ALA A 176 0.96 10.85 1.54
C ALA A 176 -0.30 10.15 1.02
N VAL A 177 -0.89 9.28 1.83
CA VAL A 177 -2.16 8.62 1.51
C VAL A 177 -3.29 9.65 1.38
N TRP A 178 -3.40 10.58 2.33
CA TRP A 178 -4.40 11.64 2.29
C TRP A 178 -4.28 12.53 1.04
N ILE A 179 -3.06 12.92 0.67
CA ILE A 179 -2.80 13.72 -0.54
C ILE A 179 -3.15 12.93 -1.80
N ASN A 180 -2.84 11.64 -1.85
CA ASN A 180 -3.14 10.79 -2.99
C ASN A 180 -4.65 10.62 -3.22
N LEU A 181 -5.41 10.50 -2.12
CA LEU A 181 -6.86 10.32 -2.15
C LEU A 181 -7.64 11.63 -2.33
N ARG A 182 -7.00 12.80 -2.22
CA ARG A 182 -7.67 14.07 -2.51
C ARG A 182 -8.10 14.10 -3.98
N PRO A 183 -9.37 14.47 -4.27
CA PRO A 183 -9.79 14.73 -5.63
C PRO A 183 -8.83 15.74 -6.25
N ARG A 184 -8.24 15.39 -7.39
CA ARG A 184 -7.62 16.40 -8.26
C ARG A 184 -8.76 17.28 -8.74
N VAL A 185 -9.02 18.39 -8.05
CA VAL A 185 -9.85 19.45 -8.60
C VAL A 185 -9.23 19.84 -9.94
N PRO A 186 -9.93 19.65 -11.08
CA PRO A 186 -9.48 20.22 -12.33
C PRO A 186 -9.38 21.73 -12.09
N SER A 187 -8.29 22.34 -12.53
CA SER A 187 -8.02 23.77 -12.41
C SER A 187 -8.97 24.65 -13.28
N THR A 188 -10.23 24.23 -13.45
CA THR A 188 -11.27 24.93 -14.20
C THR A 188 -12.16 25.81 -13.32
N PHE A 189 -11.80 26.04 -12.05
CA PHE A 189 -12.48 27.04 -11.20
C PHE A 189 -12.31 28.49 -11.70
N HIS A 190 -11.59 28.72 -12.81
CA HIS A 190 -11.45 30.03 -13.44
C HIS A 190 -12.63 30.49 -14.33
N ILE A 191 -13.69 29.69 -14.52
CA ILE A 191 -14.78 30.08 -15.45
C ILE A 191 -16.09 30.48 -14.75
N LEU A 192 -16.24 30.30 -13.43
CA LEU A 192 -17.44 30.75 -12.72
C LEU A 192 -17.13 31.91 -11.77
N GLN A 193 -17.23 33.10 -12.36
CA GLN A 193 -17.59 34.37 -11.74
C GLN A 193 -16.86 34.80 -10.46
N GLY A 194 -15.95 35.77 -10.61
CA GLY A 194 -16.11 37.08 -9.99
C GLY A 194 -16.42 37.15 -8.49
N VAL A 195 -15.79 36.31 -7.66
CA VAL A 195 -15.73 36.55 -6.22
C VAL A 195 -14.28 36.42 -5.77
N ASP A 196 -13.67 37.57 -5.55
CA ASP A 196 -12.39 37.69 -4.88
C ASP A 196 -12.61 37.36 -3.40
N THR A 197 -11.87 36.40 -2.84
CA THR A 197 -11.06 36.58 -1.61
C THR A 197 -10.53 35.26 -1.04
N GLN A 198 -9.19 35.20 -0.95
CA GLN A 198 -8.42 34.59 0.16
C GLN A 198 -8.43 33.05 0.31
N VAL A 199 -8.08 32.29 -0.74
CA VAL A 199 -7.64 30.88 -0.56
C VAL A 199 -6.36 30.53 -1.34
N GLU A 200 -5.82 31.43 -2.18
CA GLU A 200 -4.74 31.08 -3.12
C GLU A 200 -3.31 31.10 -2.54
N ASP A 201 -3.09 31.63 -1.33
CA ASP A 201 -1.72 31.78 -0.80
C ASP A 201 -1.22 30.55 -0.02
N PHE A 202 -2.11 29.74 0.58
CA PHE A 202 -1.68 28.53 1.31
C PHE A 202 -1.15 27.43 0.37
N ASP A 203 -1.77 27.25 -0.80
CA ASP A 203 -1.41 26.17 -1.72
C ASP A 203 -0.11 26.45 -2.49
N LYS A 204 0.21 27.71 -2.78
CA LYS A 204 1.49 28.06 -3.42
C LYS A 204 2.66 27.89 -2.45
N GLU A 205 2.51 28.31 -1.19
CA GLU A 205 3.56 28.11 -0.18
C GLU A 205 3.78 26.63 0.16
N ALA A 206 2.72 25.82 0.25
CA ALA A 206 2.85 24.37 0.44
C ALA A 206 3.58 23.71 -0.74
N ARG A 207 3.29 24.13 -1.99
CA ARG A 207 3.93 23.57 -3.20
C ARG A 207 5.39 24.01 -3.36
N ILE A 208 5.74 25.24 -2.97
CA ILE A 208 7.13 25.74 -2.96
C ILE A 208 7.90 25.15 -1.77
N GLY A 209 7.24 24.88 -0.65
CA GLY A 209 7.79 24.17 0.52
C GLY A 209 8.13 22.72 0.20
N LEU A 210 7.20 21.96 -0.38
CA LEU A 210 7.43 20.56 -0.77
C LEU A 210 8.51 20.42 -1.85
N ASN A 211 8.52 21.27 -2.88
CA ASN A 211 9.55 21.21 -3.92
C ASN A 211 10.94 21.56 -3.41
N ARG A 212 11.04 22.42 -2.38
CA ARG A 212 12.31 22.70 -1.70
C ARG A 212 12.74 21.55 -0.78
N TYR A 213 11.81 20.84 -0.14
CA TYR A 213 12.11 19.65 0.67
C TYR A 213 12.59 18.48 -0.20
N TYR A 214 11.83 18.12 -1.25
CA TYR A 214 12.18 17.04 -2.18
C TYR A 214 13.50 17.26 -2.93
N ASN A 215 13.82 18.50 -3.35
CA ASN A 215 15.08 18.77 -4.06
C ASN A 215 16.31 18.88 -3.14
N LYS A 216 16.13 18.99 -1.82
CA LYS A 216 17.26 19.06 -0.88
C LYS A 216 17.79 17.68 -0.52
N GLU A 217 16.96 16.63 -0.59
CA GLU A 217 17.37 15.26 -0.23
C GLU A 217 17.79 14.39 -1.43
N ILE A 218 17.37 14.72 -2.65
CA ILE A 218 17.76 13.92 -3.86
C ILE A 218 19.22 14.16 -4.28
N LYS A 219 19.90 15.22 -3.80
CA LYS A 219 21.33 15.42 -4.08
C LYS A 219 22.28 14.51 -3.28
N CYS A 220 21.79 13.59 -2.45
CA CYS A 220 22.65 12.70 -1.66
C CYS A 220 22.57 11.20 -2.03
N VAL A 221 21.84 10.80 -3.09
CA VAL A 221 21.70 9.37 -3.46
C VAL A 221 22.09 9.08 -4.92
N ILE A 222 22.94 9.91 -5.52
CA ILE A 222 23.65 9.54 -6.75
C ILE A 222 25.14 9.84 -6.57
N GLN A 223 25.80 8.99 -5.79
CA GLN A 223 27.21 8.60 -5.95
C GLN A 223 27.44 7.24 -5.27
#